data_AF-A0A974GX58-F1
#
_entry.id   AF-A0A974GX58-F1
#
_cell.length_a   1.000
_cell.length_b   1.000
_cell.length_c   1.000
_cell.angle_alpha   90.00
_cell.angle_beta   90.00
_cell.angle_gamma   90.00
#
_symmetry.space_group_name_H-M   'P 1'
#
loop_
_entity.id
_entity.type
_entity.pdbx_description
1 polymer ?
#
loop_
_entity_poly.entity_id
_entity_poly.type
_entity_poly.pdbx_seq_one_letter_code
_entity_poly.pdbx_strand_id
1 'polypeptide(L)'
;MNSEPSIDIKEIKTNLTRFMMSYKFALNEMNTKIDILMQEFQYIHDYNPIEHVKSRLKTPENILKKVQRRGYEMSLPSIKENVRDIAGVRITCSFVSDIYKVSEMLQRQKDITVVESKDYIKTPKPNGYKSLHLIIQIPIFMSDRVEDVYVEVQIRTIAMDFWASLEHKIYYKYDKEVPSHLIDELKEAADSVSELDNKMEKIHRQVNQYKEEAEHDEELSIPQAFLTQYLNLD
;
A
#
# COMPACT_ATOMS: atom_id res chain seq x y z
N MET A 1 53.12 -2.01 12.57
CA MET A 1 52.00 -1.67 13.46
C MET A 1 50.78 -1.51 12.57
N ASN A 2 49.90 -2.52 12.54
CA ASN A 2 48.63 -2.40 11.84
C ASN A 2 47.73 -1.52 12.72
N SER A 3 47.63 -0.24 12.38
CA SER A 3 46.63 0.64 12.97
C SER A 3 45.25 0.09 12.62
N GLU A 4 44.50 -0.34 13.64
CA GLU A 4 43.08 -0.62 13.47
C GLU A 4 42.42 0.60 12.80
N PRO A 5 41.54 0.39 11.80
CA PRO A 5 40.82 1.51 11.20
C PRO A 5 40.02 2.21 12.29
N SER A 6 40.33 3.48 12.55
CA SER A 6 39.52 4.30 13.44
C SER A 6 38.13 4.40 12.84
N ILE A 7 37.16 3.76 13.47
CA ILE A 7 35.76 3.81 13.04
C ILE A 7 35.31 5.27 13.15
N ASP A 8 35.16 5.97 12.02
CA ASP A 8 34.57 7.30 12.01
C ASP A 8 33.07 7.18 12.25
N ILE A 9 32.69 7.29 13.52
CA ILE A 9 31.29 7.28 13.99
C ILE A 9 30.46 8.35 13.25
N LYS A 10 31.07 9.47 12.85
CA LYS A 10 30.39 10.54 12.11
C LYS A 10 30.06 10.10 10.70
N GLU A 11 30.96 9.40 10.03
CA GLU A 11 30.74 8.86 8.69
C GLU A 11 29.64 7.79 8.71
N ILE A 12 29.69 6.85 9.66
CA ILE A 12 28.65 5.82 9.82
C ILE A 12 27.28 6.45 10.07
N LYS A 13 27.20 7.44 10.98
CA LYS A 13 25.96 8.14 11.27
C LYS A 13 25.44 8.86 10.02
N THR A 14 26.31 9.49 9.25
CA THR A 14 25.96 10.16 7.99
C THR A 14 25.39 9.16 6.99
N ASN A 15 26.07 8.04 6.77
CA ASN A 15 25.67 7.00 5.84
C ASN A 15 24.32 6.38 6.22
N LEU A 16 24.12 6.06 7.50
CA LEU A 16 22.84 5.56 7.99
C LEU A 16 21.73 6.60 7.83
N THR A 17 22.01 7.88 8.11
CA THR A 17 21.02 8.95 7.94
C THR A 17 20.63 9.09 6.46
N ARG A 18 21.60 9.10 5.54
CA ARG A 18 21.35 9.15 4.09
C ARG A 18 20.54 7.94 3.61
N PHE A 19 20.89 6.76 4.11
CA PHE A 19 20.14 5.53 3.85
C PHE A 19 18.68 5.64 4.31
N MET A 20 18.42 6.06 5.55
CA MET A 20 17.05 6.22 6.04
C MET A 20 16.29 7.33 5.31
N MET A 21 16.98 8.39 4.87
CA MET A 21 16.38 9.48 4.11
C MET A 21 15.87 9.03 2.74
N SER A 22 16.57 8.13 2.03
CA SER A 22 16.09 7.65 0.73
C SER A 22 14.75 6.92 0.86
N TYR A 23 14.55 6.10 1.90
CA TYR A 23 13.24 5.50 2.20
C TYR A 23 12.18 6.50 2.64
N LYS A 24 12.56 7.56 3.37
CA LYS A 24 11.62 8.64 3.71
C LYS A 24 11.15 9.36 2.45
N PHE A 25 12.05 9.66 1.53
CA PHE A 25 11.71 10.32 0.26
C PHE A 25 10.88 9.41 -0.63
N ALA A 26 11.17 8.11 -0.66
CA ALA A 26 10.32 7.13 -1.32
C ALA A 26 8.87 7.15 -0.79
N LEU A 27 8.68 7.24 0.53
CA LEU A 27 7.34 7.40 1.10
C LEU A 27 6.67 8.70 0.69
N ASN A 28 7.41 9.82 0.66
CA ASN A 28 6.85 11.10 0.23
C ASN A 28 6.39 11.04 -1.23
N GLU A 29 7.22 10.49 -2.11
CA GLU A 29 6.90 10.35 -3.53
C GLU A 29 5.69 9.44 -3.75
N MET A 30 5.64 8.29 -3.05
CA MET A 30 4.47 7.42 -3.09
C MET A 30 3.21 8.10 -2.57
N ASN A 31 3.29 8.85 -1.47
CA ASN A 31 2.15 9.59 -0.95
C ASN A 31 1.64 10.60 -1.97
N THR A 32 2.52 11.36 -2.63
CA THR A 32 2.13 12.30 -3.68
C THR A 32 1.47 11.59 -4.86
N LYS A 33 2.04 10.48 -5.33
CA LYS A 33 1.45 9.68 -6.43
C LYS A 33 0.04 9.18 -6.08
N ILE A 34 -0.16 8.69 -4.86
CA ILE A 34 -1.47 8.19 -4.42
C ILE A 34 -2.45 9.34 -4.20
N ASP A 35 -2.01 10.46 -3.64
CA ASP A 35 -2.84 11.66 -3.43
C ASP A 35 -3.33 12.24 -4.77
N ILE A 36 -2.50 12.24 -5.80
CA ILE A 36 -2.92 12.62 -7.16
C ILE A 36 -4.03 11.69 -7.67
N LEU A 37 -3.87 10.37 -7.50
CA LEU A 37 -4.93 9.41 -7.88
C LEU A 37 -6.22 9.67 -7.11
N MET A 38 -6.14 9.92 -5.80
CA MET A 38 -7.30 10.25 -4.96
C MET A 38 -8.03 11.50 -5.45
N GLN A 39 -7.29 12.57 -5.74
CA GLN A 39 -7.86 13.83 -6.24
C GLN A 39 -8.47 13.64 -7.63
N GLU A 40 -7.80 12.93 -8.53
CA GLU A 40 -8.32 12.63 -9.87
C GLU A 40 -9.69 11.92 -9.79
N PHE A 41 -9.82 10.93 -8.90
CA PHE A 41 -11.11 10.29 -8.64
C PHE A 41 -12.17 11.25 -8.14
N GLN A 42 -11.83 12.15 -7.21
CA GLN A 42 -12.79 13.11 -6.66
C GLN A 42 -13.29 14.12 -7.70
N TYR A 43 -12.47 14.47 -8.70
CA TYR A 43 -12.83 15.46 -9.71
C TYR A 43 -13.49 14.86 -10.96
N ILE A 44 -13.18 13.62 -11.31
CA ILE A 44 -13.65 12.97 -12.55
C ILE A 44 -14.81 12.00 -12.28
N HIS A 45 -14.91 11.47 -11.06
CA HIS A 45 -15.87 10.43 -10.71
C HIS A 45 -16.67 10.79 -9.46
N ASP A 46 -17.92 10.34 -9.38
CA ASP A 46 -18.78 10.57 -8.20
C ASP A 46 -18.38 9.73 -6.98
N TYR A 47 -17.32 8.93 -7.10
CA TYR A 47 -16.89 7.95 -6.11
C TYR A 47 -15.37 7.88 -6.02
N ASN A 48 -14.85 8.00 -4.78
CA ASN A 48 -13.43 7.84 -4.49
C ASN A 48 -13.15 6.42 -3.96
N PRO A 49 -12.36 5.59 -4.68
CA PRO A 49 -12.03 4.23 -4.26
C PRO A 49 -11.07 4.17 -3.06
N ILE A 50 -10.42 5.27 -2.69
CA ILE A 50 -9.44 5.33 -1.59
C ILE A 50 -10.01 6.16 -0.45
N GLU A 51 -10.12 5.54 0.72
CA GLU A 51 -10.66 6.15 1.93
C GLU A 51 -9.58 6.88 2.73
N HIS A 52 -8.43 6.23 2.91
CA HIS A 52 -7.28 6.83 3.56
C HIS A 52 -5.98 6.11 3.25
N VAL A 53 -4.88 6.85 3.39
CA VAL A 53 -3.51 6.35 3.21
C VAL A 53 -2.71 6.54 4.49
N LYS A 54 -1.98 5.51 4.90
CA LYS A 54 -1.05 5.57 6.04
C LYS A 54 0.33 5.13 5.60
N SER A 55 1.33 5.94 5.92
CA SER A 55 2.73 5.64 5.59
C SER A 55 3.55 5.45 6.85
N ARG A 56 4.46 4.48 6.82
CA ARG A 56 5.31 4.12 7.95
C ARG A 56 6.73 3.89 7.47
N LEU A 57 7.67 4.55 8.14
CA LEU A 57 9.09 4.24 8.05
C LEU A 57 9.49 3.33 9.23
N LYS A 58 10.17 2.24 8.94
CA LYS A 58 10.67 1.33 9.96
C LYS A 58 11.83 1.96 10.73
N THR A 59 11.83 1.82 12.05
CA THR A 59 12.93 2.34 12.88
C THR A 59 14.21 1.53 12.67
N PRO A 60 15.40 2.14 12.77
CA PRO A 60 16.68 1.43 12.63
C PRO A 60 16.77 0.18 13.51
N GLU A 61 16.34 0.28 14.77
CA GLU A 61 16.29 -0.85 15.70
C GLU A 61 15.46 -2.03 15.18
N ASN A 62 14.30 -1.75 14.59
CA ASN A 62 13.43 -2.79 14.02
C ASN A 62 13.95 -3.37 12.71
N ILE A 63 14.75 -2.60 11.96
CA ILE A 63 15.49 -3.09 10.79
C ILE A 63 16.55 -4.09 11.26
N LEU A 64 17.42 -3.68 12.21
CA LEU A 64 18.49 -4.53 12.74
C LEU A 64 17.95 -5.82 13.37
N LYS A 65 16.88 -5.74 14.17
CA LYS A 65 16.20 -6.93 14.72
C LYS A 65 15.71 -7.88 13.62
N LYS A 66 15.21 -7.36 12.50
CA LYS A 66 14.75 -8.18 11.36
C LYS A 66 15.92 -8.83 10.63
N VAL A 67 17.01 -8.10 10.42
CA VAL A 67 18.26 -8.58 9.79
C VAL A 67 18.84 -9.72 10.61
N GLN A 68 18.99 -9.52 11.93
CA GLN A 68 19.48 -10.54 12.84
C GLN A 68 18.58 -11.79 12.86
N ARG A 69 17.26 -11.61 12.96
CA ARG A 69 16.29 -12.72 12.95
C ARG A 69 16.31 -13.53 11.65
N ARG A 70 16.65 -12.90 10.53
CA ARG A 70 16.71 -13.52 9.20
C ARG A 70 18.11 -14.04 8.85
N GLY A 71 19.11 -13.78 9.68
CA GLY A 71 20.49 -14.18 9.40
C GLY A 71 21.13 -13.43 8.23
N TYR A 72 20.64 -12.22 7.91
CA TYR A 72 21.23 -11.40 6.86
C TYR A 72 22.52 -10.74 7.35
N GLU A 73 23.42 -10.43 6.42
CA GLU A 73 24.65 -9.70 6.72
C GLU A 73 24.32 -8.29 7.27
N MET A 74 25.05 -7.87 8.30
CA MET A 74 24.88 -6.58 8.99
C MET A 74 25.56 -5.43 8.24
N SER A 75 25.20 -5.23 6.98
CA SER A 75 25.71 -4.16 6.12
C SER A 75 24.59 -3.43 5.38
N LEU A 76 24.75 -2.13 5.12
CA LEU A 76 23.72 -1.35 4.42
C LEU A 76 23.35 -1.93 3.03
N PRO A 77 24.29 -2.44 2.21
CA PRO A 77 23.96 -3.09 0.95
C PRO A 77 23.08 -4.33 1.14
N SER A 78 23.44 -5.21 2.09
CA SER A 78 22.65 -6.40 2.42
C SER A 78 21.25 -6.03 2.91
N ILE A 79 21.14 -5.00 3.76
CA ILE A 79 19.85 -4.52 4.27
C ILE A 79 18.99 -3.99 3.10
N LYS A 80 19.59 -3.20 2.20
CA LYS A 80 18.91 -2.64 1.03
C LYS A 80 18.30 -3.73 0.15
N GLU A 81 19.04 -4.81 -0.08
CA GLU A 81 18.61 -5.90 -0.96
C GLU A 81 17.55 -6.80 -0.31
N ASN A 82 17.70 -7.09 0.98
CA ASN A 82 16.93 -8.14 1.64
C ASN A 82 15.73 -7.63 2.47
N VAL A 83 15.72 -6.37 2.90
CA VAL A 83 14.68 -5.81 3.78
C VAL A 83 13.73 -4.91 3.00
N ARG A 84 12.75 -5.54 2.33
CA ARG A 84 11.81 -4.88 1.42
C ARG A 84 10.68 -4.07 2.08
N ASP A 85 10.56 -4.10 3.42
CA ASP A 85 9.49 -3.44 4.20
C ASP A 85 10.00 -2.28 5.07
N ILE A 86 11.09 -1.61 4.66
CA ILE A 86 11.61 -0.44 5.37
C ILE A 86 10.66 0.76 5.20
N ALA A 87 10.26 1.03 3.96
CA ALA A 87 9.18 1.94 3.62
C ALA A 87 7.90 1.12 3.39
N GLY A 88 6.87 1.39 4.19
CA GLY A 88 5.56 0.76 4.04
C GLY A 88 4.46 1.78 3.83
N VAL A 89 3.65 1.58 2.79
CA VAL A 89 2.44 2.35 2.51
C VAL A 89 1.24 1.44 2.67
N ARG A 90 0.20 1.90 3.36
CA ARG A 90 -1.08 1.22 3.47
C ARG A 90 -2.17 2.08 2.84
N ILE A 91 -2.86 1.50 1.86
CA ILE A 91 -3.99 2.11 1.18
C ILE A 91 -5.24 1.36 1.64
N THR A 92 -6.19 2.08 2.22
CA THR A 92 -7.50 1.54 2.57
C THR A 92 -8.50 1.99 1.54
N CYS A 93 -9.17 1.03 0.90
CA CYS A 93 -10.21 1.21 -0.09
C CYS A 93 -11.59 0.86 0.50
N SER A 94 -12.66 1.28 -0.16
CA SER A 94 -14.01 0.97 0.30
C SER A 94 -14.39 -0.48 -0.06
N PHE A 95 -14.08 -0.94 -1.28
CA PHE A 95 -14.42 -2.30 -1.73
C PHE A 95 -13.22 -3.11 -2.26
N VAL A 96 -13.45 -4.41 -2.44
CA VAL A 96 -12.42 -5.34 -2.95
C VAL A 96 -12.09 -5.05 -4.41
N SER A 97 -13.07 -4.68 -5.24
CA SER A 97 -12.81 -4.26 -6.62
C SER A 97 -11.89 -3.04 -6.71
N ASP A 98 -12.05 -2.07 -5.81
CA ASP A 98 -11.22 -0.87 -5.75
C ASP A 98 -9.76 -1.18 -5.42
N ILE A 99 -9.51 -2.19 -4.60
CA ILE A 99 -8.14 -2.67 -4.31
C ILE A 99 -7.42 -3.01 -5.61
N TYR A 100 -8.07 -3.76 -6.50
CA TYR A 100 -7.47 -4.15 -7.77
C TYR A 100 -7.34 -2.96 -8.73
N LYS A 101 -8.32 -2.05 -8.74
CA LYS A 101 -8.30 -0.85 -9.57
C LYS A 101 -7.13 0.07 -9.21
N VAL A 102 -6.98 0.39 -7.92
CA VAL A 102 -5.87 1.21 -7.40
C VAL A 102 -4.53 0.51 -7.60
N SER A 103 -4.47 -0.80 -7.35
CA SER A 103 -3.28 -1.61 -7.63
C SER A 103 -2.83 -1.50 -9.08
N GLU A 104 -3.76 -1.67 -10.03
CA GLU A 104 -3.46 -1.59 -11.46
C GLU A 104 -2.98 -0.19 -11.86
N MET A 105 -3.62 0.87 -11.36
CA MET A 105 -3.21 2.25 -11.64
C MET A 105 -1.78 2.54 -11.16
N LEU A 106 -1.42 2.08 -9.97
CA LEU A 106 -0.04 2.20 -9.46
C LEU A 106 0.95 1.44 -10.34
N GLN A 107 0.62 0.21 -10.73
CA GLN A 107 1.51 -0.63 -11.55
C GLN A 107 1.69 -0.10 -12.98
N ARG A 108 0.77 0.72 -13.49
CA ARG A 108 0.87 1.37 -14.81
C ARG A 108 1.77 2.61 -14.82
N GLN A 109 2.16 3.14 -13.66
CA GLN A 109 3.06 4.30 -13.61
C GLN A 109 4.45 3.93 -14.12
N LYS A 110 5.00 4.75 -15.03
CA LYS A 110 6.22 4.44 -15.79
C LYS A 110 7.48 4.29 -14.92
N ASP A 111 7.49 4.93 -13.76
CA ASP A 111 8.61 4.95 -12.81
C ASP A 111 8.43 3.96 -11.64
N ILE A 112 7.39 3.13 -11.69
CA ILE A 112 7.16 2.07 -10.70
C ILE A 112 7.51 0.71 -11.32
N THR A 113 8.45 0.00 -10.70
CA THR A 113 8.76 -1.39 -11.06
C THR A 113 8.16 -2.33 -10.03
N VAL A 114 7.30 -3.26 -10.46
CA VAL A 114 6.72 -4.29 -9.60
C VAL A 114 7.69 -5.44 -9.44
N VAL A 115 8.19 -5.65 -8.22
CA VAL A 115 9.13 -6.72 -7.90
C VAL A 115 8.42 -7.99 -7.45
N GLU A 116 7.34 -7.84 -6.68
CA GLU A 116 6.60 -8.98 -6.14
C GLU A 116 5.14 -8.58 -5.89
N SER A 117 4.20 -9.48 -6.18
CA SER A 117 2.78 -9.30 -5.89
C SER A 117 2.26 -10.53 -5.14
N LYS A 118 1.70 -10.33 -3.94
CA LYS A 118 1.09 -11.37 -3.11
C LYS A 118 -0.36 -11.04 -2.85
N ASP A 119 -1.24 -11.82 -3.45
CA ASP A 119 -2.68 -11.65 -3.34
C ASP A 119 -3.24 -12.53 -2.21
N TYR A 120 -3.21 -12.02 -0.98
CA TYR A 120 -3.83 -12.69 0.17
C TYR A 120 -5.35 -12.49 0.21
N ILE A 121 -5.94 -11.78 -0.75
CA ILE A 121 -7.40 -11.71 -0.87
C ILE A 121 -7.88 -12.99 -1.55
N LYS A 122 -7.23 -13.39 -2.67
CA LYS A 122 -7.50 -14.65 -3.36
C LYS A 122 -7.00 -15.87 -2.59
N THR A 123 -5.83 -15.77 -1.95
CA THR A 123 -5.25 -16.86 -1.16
C THR A 123 -4.93 -16.38 0.27
N PRO A 124 -5.97 -16.30 1.14
CA PRO A 124 -5.80 -15.86 2.52
C PRO A 124 -4.78 -16.71 3.27
N LYS A 125 -4.13 -16.10 4.27
CA LYS A 125 -3.26 -16.87 5.17
C LYS A 125 -4.10 -17.79 6.08
N PRO A 126 -3.49 -18.83 6.68
CA PRO A 126 -4.20 -19.77 7.56
C PRO A 126 -4.95 -19.11 8.71
N ASN A 127 -4.45 -17.97 9.23
CA ASN A 127 -5.08 -17.20 10.30
C ASN A 127 -6.26 -16.32 9.85
N GLY A 128 -6.65 -16.35 8.56
CA GLY A 128 -7.73 -15.51 8.01
C GLY A 128 -7.27 -14.15 7.46
N TYR A 129 -5.97 -13.83 7.53
CA TYR A 129 -5.46 -12.55 7.06
C TYR A 129 -5.63 -12.37 5.54
N LYS A 130 -6.20 -11.21 5.15
CA LYS A 130 -6.41 -10.78 3.76
C LYS A 130 -5.85 -9.38 3.50
N SER A 131 -5.18 -9.20 2.37
CA SER A 131 -4.64 -7.94 1.85
C SER A 131 -3.97 -8.20 0.50
N LEU A 132 -3.92 -7.21 -0.38
CA LEU A 132 -3.02 -7.26 -1.54
C LEU A 132 -1.70 -6.60 -1.18
N HIS A 133 -0.59 -7.32 -1.34
CA HIS A 133 0.76 -6.82 -1.07
C HIS A 133 1.54 -6.67 -2.36
N LEU A 134 2.02 -5.47 -2.62
CA LEU A 134 2.94 -5.17 -3.71
C LEU A 134 4.29 -4.77 -3.12
N ILE A 135 5.37 -5.40 -3.57
CA ILE A 135 6.72 -4.86 -3.40
C ILE A 135 7.07 -4.17 -4.70
N ILE A 136 7.30 -2.87 -4.61
CA ILE A 136 7.69 -2.05 -5.75
C ILE A 136 9.06 -1.42 -5.54
N GLN A 137 9.72 -1.05 -6.63
CA GLN A 137 10.89 -0.19 -6.65
C GLN A 137 10.55 1.14 -7.31
N ILE A 138 11.00 2.22 -6.70
CA ILE A 138 10.90 3.58 -7.26
C ILE A 138 12.25 4.30 -7.21
N PRO A 139 12.58 5.11 -8.24
CA PRO A 139 13.85 5.81 -8.32
C PRO A 139 13.84 7.10 -7.47
N ILE A 140 14.73 7.18 -6.49
CA ILE A 140 14.87 8.36 -5.62
C ILE A 140 16.09 9.19 -6.07
N PHE A 141 15.81 10.41 -6.49
CA PHE A 141 16.82 11.37 -6.93
C PHE A 141 17.44 12.08 -5.73
N MET A 142 18.64 11.63 -5.33
CA MET A 142 19.46 12.27 -4.31
C MET A 142 20.36 13.33 -4.95
N SER A 143 21.03 14.15 -4.13
CA SER A 143 21.92 15.22 -4.60
C SER A 143 23.10 14.76 -5.47
N ASP A 144 23.48 13.49 -5.35
CA ASP A 144 24.72 12.91 -5.89
C ASP A 144 24.49 11.66 -6.75
N ARG A 145 23.29 11.07 -6.72
CA ARG A 145 22.96 9.81 -7.39
C ARG A 145 21.46 9.58 -7.45
N VAL A 146 21.04 8.61 -8.25
CA VAL A 146 19.70 8.03 -8.21
C VAL A 146 19.78 6.70 -7.49
N GLU A 147 18.83 6.41 -6.61
CA GLU A 147 18.73 5.12 -5.94
C GLU A 147 17.35 4.50 -6.11
N ASP A 148 17.28 3.28 -6.62
CA ASP A 148 16.05 2.51 -6.55
C ASP A 148 15.83 2.03 -5.12
N VAL A 149 14.63 2.32 -4.59
CA VAL A 149 14.24 2.06 -3.21
C VAL A 149 13.01 1.16 -3.20
N TYR A 150 13.06 0.09 -2.41
CA TYR A 150 11.92 -0.79 -2.19
C TYR A 150 10.87 -0.13 -1.29
N VAL A 151 9.61 -0.22 -1.73
CA VAL A 151 8.44 0.16 -0.93
C VAL A 151 7.45 -1.02 -0.91
N GLU A 152 7.00 -1.39 0.28
CA GLU A 152 5.89 -2.34 0.44
C GLU A 152 4.57 -1.56 0.45
N VAL A 153 3.71 -1.81 -0.53
CA VAL A 153 2.36 -1.26 -0.60
C VAL A 153 1.36 -2.34 -0.21
N GLN A 154 0.59 -2.09 0.85
CA GLN A 154 -0.48 -2.96 1.33
C GLN A 154 -1.82 -2.30 1.02
N ILE A 155 -2.64 -2.96 0.21
CA ILE A 155 -3.96 -2.45 -0.18
C ILE A 155 -5.03 -3.36 0.46
N ARG A 156 -6.04 -2.75 1.09
CA ARG A 156 -7.04 -3.42 1.94
C ARG A 156 -8.40 -2.73 1.87
N THR A 157 -9.47 -3.42 2.23
CA THR A 157 -10.74 -2.77 2.58
C THR A 157 -10.67 -2.21 4.00
N ILE A 158 -11.63 -1.35 4.37
CA ILE A 158 -11.81 -0.88 5.75
C ILE A 158 -11.92 -2.08 6.72
N ALA A 159 -12.71 -3.09 6.37
CA ALA A 159 -12.96 -4.21 7.25
C ALA A 159 -11.73 -5.13 7.38
N MET A 160 -10.96 -5.32 6.30
CA MET A 160 -9.65 -6.00 6.34
C MET A 160 -8.65 -5.25 7.23
N ASP A 161 -8.59 -3.91 7.17
CA ASP A 161 -7.68 -3.14 8.02
C ASP A 161 -8.10 -3.19 9.49
N PHE A 162 -9.39 -3.16 9.77
CA PHE A 162 -9.93 -3.35 11.13
C PHE A 162 -9.53 -4.71 11.71
N TRP A 163 -9.79 -5.79 10.98
CA TRP A 163 -9.45 -7.14 11.40
C TRP A 163 -7.94 -7.31 11.63
N ALA A 164 -7.12 -6.89 10.66
CA ALA A 164 -5.67 -7.01 10.72
C ALA A 164 -5.05 -6.17 11.85
N SER A 165 -5.70 -5.04 12.21
CA SER A 165 -5.27 -4.21 13.34
C SER A 165 -5.52 -4.89 14.68
N LEU A 166 -6.61 -5.65 14.82
CA LEU A 166 -6.89 -6.44 16.02
C LEU A 166 -5.93 -7.63 16.12
N GLU A 167 -5.78 -8.40 15.03
CA GLU A 167 -4.86 -9.54 14.96
C GLU A 167 -3.44 -9.12 15.37
N HIS A 168 -2.92 -8.02 14.79
CA HIS A 168 -1.58 -7.56 15.09
C HIS A 168 -1.41 -7.15 16.57
N LYS A 169 -2.43 -6.56 17.20
CA LYS A 169 -2.40 -6.21 18.63
C LYS A 169 -2.34 -7.46 19.52
N ILE A 170 -3.10 -8.50 19.17
CA ILE A 170 -3.10 -9.78 19.89
C ILE A 170 -1.73 -10.44 19.75
N TYR A 171 -1.23 -10.65 18.53
CA TYR A 171 0.07 -11.30 18.30
C TYR A 171 1.23 -10.55 18.96
N TYR A 172 1.18 -9.21 19.01
CA TYR A 172 2.21 -8.43 19.69
C TYR A 172 2.18 -8.60 21.21
N LYS A 173 0.99 -8.70 21.82
CA LYS A 173 0.84 -8.82 23.28
C LYS A 173 1.21 -10.22 23.81
N TYR A 174 0.95 -11.27 23.03
CA TYR A 174 1.17 -12.67 23.42
C TYR A 174 2.52 -13.24 22.97
N ASP A 175 3.49 -12.40 22.59
CA ASP A 175 4.79 -12.81 22.02
C ASP A 175 4.68 -13.91 20.94
N LYS A 176 3.60 -13.84 20.15
CA LYS A 176 3.21 -14.81 19.10
C LYS A 176 2.81 -16.21 19.56
N GLU A 177 2.65 -16.46 20.85
CA GLU A 177 2.03 -17.67 21.40
C GLU A 177 0.54 -17.42 21.66
N VAL A 178 -0.21 -17.16 20.59
CA VAL A 178 -1.65 -16.93 20.68
C VAL A 178 -2.37 -18.28 20.86
N PRO A 179 -3.23 -18.44 21.87
CA PRO A 179 -4.06 -19.64 22.04
C PRO A 179 -4.84 -20.00 20.78
N SER A 180 -4.93 -21.28 20.44
CA SER A 180 -5.57 -21.76 19.20
C SER A 180 -7.03 -21.31 19.07
N HIS A 181 -7.80 -21.33 20.16
CA HIS A 181 -9.20 -20.89 20.15
C HIS A 181 -9.35 -19.42 19.71
N LEU A 182 -8.41 -18.54 20.07
CA LEU A 182 -8.43 -17.14 19.62
C LEU A 182 -8.08 -17.01 18.13
N ILE A 183 -7.22 -17.89 17.62
CA ILE A 183 -6.90 -17.92 16.18
C ILE A 183 -8.12 -18.37 15.39
N ASP A 184 -8.84 -19.38 15.89
CA ASP A 184 -10.07 -19.87 15.27
C ASP A 184 -11.17 -18.79 15.31
N GLU A 185 -11.39 -18.13 16.44
CA GLU A 185 -12.33 -17.00 16.55
C GLU A 185 -11.96 -15.83 15.62
N LEU A 186 -10.66 -15.49 15.52
CA LEU A 186 -10.20 -14.48 14.58
C LEU A 186 -10.49 -14.89 13.15
N LYS A 187 -10.30 -16.16 12.80
CA LYS A 187 -10.58 -16.65 11.45
C LYS A 187 -12.08 -16.57 11.13
N GLU A 188 -12.95 -16.99 12.04
CA GLU A 188 -14.41 -16.86 11.89
C GLU A 188 -14.83 -15.39 11.72
N ALA A 189 -14.21 -14.48 12.48
CA ALA A 189 -14.42 -13.05 12.32
C ALA A 189 -13.94 -12.54 10.95
N ALA A 190 -12.85 -13.06 10.41
CA ALA A 190 -12.34 -12.71 9.09
C ALA A 190 -13.31 -13.13 7.97
N ASP A 191 -13.91 -14.31 8.11
CA ASP A 191 -14.90 -14.83 7.17
C ASP A 191 -16.18 -13.99 7.21
N SER A 192 -16.67 -13.68 8.42
CA SER A 192 -17.83 -12.79 8.62
C SER A 192 -17.61 -11.39 8.03
N VAL A 193 -16.42 -10.83 8.23
CA VAL A 193 -16.00 -9.55 7.63
C VAL A 193 -16.04 -9.63 6.09
N SER A 194 -15.59 -10.74 5.53
CA SER A 194 -15.56 -10.92 4.07
C SER A 194 -16.96 -11.02 3.47
N GLU A 195 -17.88 -11.69 4.15
CA GLU A 195 -19.28 -11.75 3.74
C GLU A 195 -19.94 -10.37 3.77
N LEU A 196 -19.65 -9.59 4.82
CA LEU A 196 -20.16 -8.22 4.95
C LEU A 196 -19.63 -7.31 3.84
N ASP A 197 -18.32 -7.33 3.58
CA ASP A 197 -17.70 -6.55 2.49
C ASP A 197 -18.34 -6.87 1.13
N ASN A 198 -18.50 -8.17 0.81
CA ASN A 198 -19.14 -8.60 -0.43
C ASN A 198 -20.61 -8.14 -0.53
N LYS A 199 -21.34 -8.20 0.58
CA LYS A 199 -22.74 -7.74 0.62
C LYS A 199 -22.83 -6.22 0.42
N MET A 200 -21.97 -5.45 1.08
CA MET A 200 -21.92 -3.99 0.93
C MET A 200 -21.53 -3.59 -0.49
N GLU A 201 -20.56 -4.27 -1.10
CA GLU A 201 -20.17 -4.04 -2.49
C GLU A 201 -21.32 -4.33 -3.46
N LYS A 202 -22.07 -5.42 -3.23
CA LYS A 202 -23.25 -5.75 -4.04
C LYS A 202 -24.32 -4.67 -3.95
N ILE A 203 -24.61 -4.16 -2.75
CA ILE A 203 -25.58 -3.08 -2.53
C ILE A 203 -25.12 -1.81 -3.26
N HIS A 204 -23.83 -1.46 -3.13
CA HIS A 204 -23.27 -0.29 -3.81
C HIS A 204 -23.43 -0.37 -5.34
N ARG A 205 -23.12 -1.52 -5.94
CA ARG A 205 -23.32 -1.73 -7.38
C ARG A 205 -24.78 -1.59 -7.79
N GLN A 206 -25.71 -2.15 -7.00
CA GLN A 206 -27.15 -2.03 -7.28
C GLN A 206 -27.62 -0.58 -7.23
N VAL A 207 -27.18 0.19 -6.21
CA VAL A 207 -27.53 1.61 -6.08
C VAL A 207 -27.02 2.42 -7.28
N ASN A 208 -25.79 2.16 -7.73
CA ASN A 208 -25.25 2.86 -8.90
C ASN A 208 -26.00 2.50 -10.19
N GLN A 209 -26.40 1.23 -10.37
CA GLN A 209 -27.24 0.84 -11.52
C GLN A 209 -28.58 1.59 -11.55
N TYR A 210 -29.25 1.73 -10.40
CA TYR A 210 -30.50 2.51 -10.33
C TYR A 210 -30.28 4.00 -10.62
N LYS A 211 -29.13 4.58 -10.25
CA LYS A 211 -28.80 5.97 -10.60
C LYS A 211 -28.58 6.14 -12.09
N GLU A 212 -27.80 5.26 -12.70
CA GLU A 212 -27.54 5.28 -14.16
C GLU A 212 -28.85 5.12 -14.96
N GLU A 213 -29.73 4.21 -14.55
CA GLU A 213 -31.06 4.04 -15.17
C GLU A 213 -31.93 5.30 -15.02
N ALA A 214 -31.90 5.97 -13.87
CA ALA A 214 -32.66 7.19 -13.63
C ALA A 214 -32.09 8.42 -14.38
N GLU A 215 -30.77 8.52 -14.52
CA GLU A 215 -30.11 9.61 -15.27
C GLU A 215 -30.26 9.44 -16.79
N HIS A 216 -30.33 8.20 -17.28
CA HIS A 216 -30.56 7.92 -18.70
C HIS A 216 -31.97 8.36 -19.16
N ASP A 217 -32.95 8.38 -18.26
CA ASP A 217 -34.30 8.92 -18.51
C ASP A 217 -34.36 10.46 -18.48
N GLU A 218 -33.31 11.15 -17.99
CA GLU A 218 -33.22 12.61 -17.88
C GLU A 218 -32.25 13.25 -18.90
N GLU A 219 -31.79 12.52 -19.92
CA GLU A 219 -30.73 12.97 -20.84
C GLU A 219 -31.13 14.29 -21.57
N LEU A 220 -30.49 15.39 -21.17
CA LEU A 220 -30.65 16.71 -21.78
C LEU A 220 -30.09 16.68 -23.21
N SER A 221 -30.93 17.03 -24.19
CA SER A 221 -30.50 17.30 -25.57
C SER A 221 -29.52 18.49 -25.60
N ILE A 222 -28.21 18.22 -25.54
CA ILE A 222 -27.18 19.23 -25.75
C ILE A 222 -27.14 19.56 -27.25
N PRO A 223 -27.37 20.83 -27.66
CA PRO A 223 -27.33 21.20 -29.07
C PRO A 223 -25.94 20.89 -29.67
N GLN A 224 -25.92 20.26 -30.86
CA GLN A 224 -24.71 19.85 -31.57
C GLN A 224 -23.63 20.94 -31.64
N ALA A 225 -24.04 22.21 -31.75
CA ALA A 225 -23.15 23.37 -31.81
C ALA A 225 -22.28 23.55 -30.55
N PHE A 226 -22.73 23.10 -29.38
CA PHE A 226 -21.97 23.19 -28.13
C PHE A 226 -20.88 22.11 -28.04
N LEU A 227 -21.13 20.92 -28.59
CA LEU A 227 -20.18 19.80 -28.64
C LEU A 227 -19.00 20.09 -29.58
N THR A 228 -19.27 20.73 -30.73
CA THR A 228 -18.24 21.05 -31.74
C THR A 228 -17.21 22.06 -31.26
N GLN A 229 -17.56 22.92 -30.29
CA GLN A 229 -16.66 23.97 -29.79
C GLN A 229 -15.73 23.49 -28.66
N TYR A 230 -16.10 22.43 -27.93
CA TYR A 230 -15.37 21.98 -26.74
C TYR A 230 -14.63 20.65 -26.89
N LEU A 231 -15.01 19.81 -27.85
CA LEU A 231 -14.40 18.49 -28.00
C LEU A 231 -13.24 18.41 -28.99
N ASN A 232 -12.95 19.45 -29.80
CA ASN A 232 -11.88 19.46 -30.82
C ASN A 232 -11.59 18.05 -31.37
N LEU A 233 -12.62 17.41 -31.89
CA LEU A 233 -12.47 16.14 -32.60
C LEU A 233 -12.00 16.50 -34.01
N ASP A 234 -10.68 16.37 -34.22
CA ASP A 234 -10.12 16.19 -35.56
C ASP A 234 -10.56 14.84 -36.14
#